data_AF-A0A4U3EZD1-F1
#
_entry.id   AF-A0A4U3EZD1-F1
#
_cell.length_a   1.000
_cell.length_b   1.000
_cell.length_c   1.000
_cell.angle_alpha   90.00
_cell.angle_beta   90.00
_cell.angle_gamma   90.00
#
_symmetry.space_group_name_H-M   'P 1'
#
loop_
_entity.id
_entity.type
_entity.pdbx_description
1 polymer ?
#
loop_
_entity_poly.entity_id
_entity_poly.type
_entity_poly.pdbx_seq_one_letter_code
_entity_poly.pdbx_strand_id
1 'polypeptide(L)'
;MRRYNRTKEELKKILEEVDRNFPRHHRRVEEITVETVLKPEEAIAIAKKYLQEKKMDGTVNEQIKNLFFDEAYTFGINEEDRDFDDLRPAWRVTVDLPPSTFTFEDYTLIVSDRDKKVLGILDANGHPANLR
;
A
#
# COMPACT_ATOMS: atom_id res chain seq x y z
N MET A 1 -5.45 -36.96 19.63
CA MET A 1 -5.04 -35.98 18.59
C MET A 1 -4.24 -36.70 17.51
N ARG A 2 -4.75 -36.79 16.27
CA ARG A 2 -3.96 -37.30 15.14
C ARG A 2 -2.93 -36.23 14.75
N ARG A 3 -1.64 -36.55 14.84
CA ARG A 3 -0.56 -35.72 14.28
C ARG A 3 -0.54 -35.93 12.76
N TYR A 4 -1.01 -34.94 12.01
CA TYR A 4 -0.83 -34.91 10.56
C TYR A 4 0.58 -34.41 10.26
N ASN A 5 1.46 -35.30 9.80
CA ASN A 5 2.74 -34.89 9.22
C ASN A 5 2.49 -34.53 7.75
N ARG A 6 2.35 -33.23 7.47
CA ARG A 6 2.20 -32.70 6.10
C ARG A 6 3.55 -32.66 5.41
N THR A 7 3.58 -32.89 4.09
CA THR A 7 4.79 -32.70 3.29
C THR A 7 5.08 -31.21 3.08
N LYS A 8 6.31 -30.87 2.67
CA LYS A 8 6.69 -29.48 2.36
C LYS A 8 5.84 -28.88 1.23
N GLU A 9 5.45 -29.69 0.25
CA GLU A 9 4.62 -29.28 -0.89
C GLU A 9 3.18 -28.99 -0.49
N GLU A 10 2.60 -29.83 0.38
CA GLU A 10 1.27 -29.59 0.96
C GLU A 10 1.25 -28.32 1.80
N LEU A 11 2.29 -28.09 2.60
CA LEU A 11 2.46 -26.85 3.37
C LEU A 11 2.54 -25.62 2.48
N LYS A 12 3.29 -25.69 1.38
CA LYS A 12 3.41 -24.58 0.42
C LYS A 12 2.05 -24.26 -0.22
N LYS A 13 1.30 -25.27 -0.64
CA LYS A 13 -0.02 -25.07 -1.24
C LYS A 13 -1.02 -24.46 -0.27
N ILE A 14 -1.02 -24.91 0.99
CA ILE A 14 -1.85 -24.33 2.05
C ILE A 14 -1.46 -22.87 2.30
N LEU A 15 -0.16 -22.56 2.34
CA LEU A 15 0.31 -21.17 2.49
C LEU A 15 -0.15 -20.29 1.32
N GLU A 16 -0.05 -20.77 0.08
CA GLU A 16 -0.53 -20.04 -1.11
C GLU A 16 -2.06 -19.86 -1.15
N GLU A 17 -2.84 -20.82 -0.64
CA GLU A 17 -4.30 -20.72 -0.53
C GLU A 17 -4.73 -19.77 0.59
N VAL A 18 -4.05 -19.83 1.74
CA VAL A 18 -4.28 -18.88 2.84
C VAL A 18 -3.90 -17.48 2.40
N ASP A 19 -2.75 -17.30 1.74
CA ASP A 19 -2.28 -15.99 1.29
C ASP A 19 -3.22 -15.33 0.26
N ARG A 20 -3.83 -16.14 -0.63
CA ARG A 20 -4.84 -15.69 -1.60
C ARG A 20 -6.17 -15.33 -0.98
N ASN A 21 -6.61 -16.09 0.03
CA ASN A 21 -7.93 -15.91 0.64
C ASN A 21 -7.91 -15.07 1.92
N PHE A 22 -6.73 -14.64 2.37
CA PHE A 22 -6.63 -13.76 3.52
C PHE A 22 -7.25 -12.41 3.15
N PRO A 23 -8.22 -11.89 3.92
CA PRO A 23 -8.80 -10.59 3.66
C PRO A 23 -7.71 -9.53 3.80
N ARG A 24 -7.18 -9.08 2.67
CA ARG A 24 -6.24 -7.95 2.62
C ARG A 24 -7.04 -6.70 2.33
N HIS A 25 -6.79 -5.66 3.13
CA HIS A 25 -7.37 -4.34 2.90
C HIS A 25 -6.85 -3.71 1.59
N HIS A 26 -5.68 -4.16 1.11
CA HIS A 26 -5.09 -3.72 -0.14
C HIS A 26 -4.84 -4.89 -1.09
N ARG A 27 -5.06 -4.67 -2.38
CA ARG A 27 -4.98 -5.65 -3.47
C ARG A 27 -3.82 -5.34 -4.40
N ARG A 28 -3.23 -6.36 -5.00
CA ARG A 28 -2.31 -6.16 -6.14
C ARG A 28 -3.09 -5.68 -7.35
N VAL A 29 -2.41 -5.04 -8.30
CA VAL A 29 -3.03 -4.54 -9.54
C VAL A 29 -3.85 -5.61 -10.28
N GLU A 30 -3.36 -6.84 -10.32
CA GLU A 30 -4.04 -7.98 -10.97
C GLU A 30 -5.29 -8.48 -10.21
N GLU A 31 -5.44 -8.13 -8.93
CA GLU A 31 -6.51 -8.57 -8.03
C GLU A 31 -7.62 -7.51 -7.87
N ILE A 32 -7.45 -6.34 -8.50
CA ILE A 32 -8.43 -5.25 -8.45
C ILE A 32 -9.69 -5.68 -9.22
N THR A 33 -10.82 -5.73 -8.51
CA THR A 33 -12.12 -6.10 -9.11
C THR A 33 -13.06 -4.91 -9.29
N VAL A 34 -12.59 -3.71 -8.93
CA VAL A 34 -13.36 -2.46 -8.97
C VAL A 34 -12.80 -1.53 -10.05
N GLU A 35 -13.62 -0.64 -10.57
CA GLU A 35 -13.17 0.39 -11.50
C GLU A 35 -12.34 1.44 -10.75
N THR A 36 -11.10 1.66 -11.19
CA THR A 36 -10.21 2.69 -10.64
C THR A 36 -10.23 3.96 -11.50
N VAL A 37 -10.15 5.12 -10.86
CA VAL A 37 -10.12 6.41 -11.57
C VAL A 37 -8.74 6.67 -12.17
N LEU A 38 -7.68 6.34 -11.42
CA LEU A 38 -6.31 6.42 -11.90
C LEU A 38 -5.88 5.10 -12.50
N LYS A 39 -5.05 5.19 -13.55
CA LYS A 39 -4.19 4.09 -13.96
C LYS A 39 -2.99 3.97 -13.02
N PRO A 40 -2.40 2.77 -12.87
CA PRO A 40 -1.19 2.59 -12.05
C PRO A 40 -0.06 3.58 -12.38
N GLU A 41 0.14 3.88 -13.66
CA GLU A 41 1.17 4.82 -14.14
C GLU A 41 0.87 6.26 -13.72
N GLU A 42 -0.40 6.65 -13.67
CA GLU A 42 -0.81 7.97 -13.21
C GLU A 42 -0.59 8.12 -11.70
N ALA A 43 -0.88 7.08 -10.92
CA ALA A 43 -0.59 7.06 -9.49
C ALA A 43 0.91 7.20 -9.20
N ILE A 44 1.77 6.49 -9.95
CA ILE A 44 3.24 6.63 -9.88
C ILE A 44 3.65 8.06 -10.24
N ALA A 45 3.10 8.64 -11.31
CA ALA A 45 3.43 10.00 -11.74
C ALA A 45 3.06 11.04 -10.68
N ILE A 46 1.91 10.90 -10.03
CA ILE A 46 1.49 11.77 -8.92
C ILE A 46 2.46 11.64 -7.73
N ALA A 47 2.84 10.42 -7.37
CA ALA A 47 3.79 10.17 -6.28
C ALA A 47 5.16 10.80 -6.57
N LYS A 48 5.69 10.65 -7.80
CA LYS A 48 6.95 11.27 -8.23
C LYS A 48 6.91 12.80 -8.14
N LYS A 49 5.83 13.39 -8.67
CA LYS A 49 5.63 14.84 -8.64
C LYS A 49 5.61 15.34 -7.19
N TYR A 50 4.90 14.64 -6.32
CA TYR A 50 4.83 14.97 -4.90
C TYR A 50 6.22 14.92 -4.22
N LEU A 51 6.98 13.85 -4.46
CA LEU A 51 8.33 13.68 -3.92
C LEU A 51 9.27 14.82 -4.34
N GLN A 52 9.20 15.21 -5.62
CA GLN A 52 9.97 16.33 -6.16
C GLN A 52 9.55 17.68 -5.55
N GLU A 53 8.25 17.95 -5.45
CA GLU A 53 7.71 19.20 -4.89
C GLU A 53 8.05 19.36 -3.40
N LYS A 54 8.02 18.27 -2.65
CA LYS A 54 8.33 18.24 -1.21
C LYS A 54 9.82 18.05 -0.90
N LYS A 55 10.66 17.84 -1.93
CA LYS A 55 12.10 17.56 -1.79
C LYS A 55 12.39 16.43 -0.80
N MET A 56 11.58 15.37 -0.86
CA MET A 56 11.74 14.20 0.00
C MET A 56 12.82 13.27 -0.54
N ASP A 57 13.51 12.58 0.36
CA ASP A 57 14.52 11.59 -0.01
C ASP A 57 13.89 10.32 -0.59
N GLY A 58 14.64 9.64 -1.46
CA GLY A 58 14.26 8.36 -2.06
C GLY A 58 13.85 8.45 -3.53
N THR A 59 13.52 7.30 -4.10
CA THR A 59 13.06 7.14 -5.49
C THR A 59 11.76 6.36 -5.50
N VAL A 60 10.74 6.87 -6.19
CA VAL A 60 9.47 6.14 -6.33
C VAL A 60 9.68 4.83 -7.08
N ASN A 61 9.17 3.74 -6.54
CA ASN A 61 9.20 2.44 -7.20
C ASN A 61 8.21 2.43 -8.38
N GLU A 62 8.73 2.30 -9.60
CA GLU A 62 7.93 2.39 -10.83
C GLU A 62 7.38 1.04 -11.30
N GLN A 63 7.68 -0.04 -10.58
CA GLN A 63 7.22 -1.37 -10.98
C GLN A 63 5.74 -1.52 -10.64
N ILE A 64 4.88 -1.54 -11.67
CA ILE A 64 3.42 -1.67 -11.53
C ILE A 64 3.03 -2.87 -10.65
N LYS A 65 3.74 -4.00 -10.77
CA LYS A 65 3.51 -5.21 -9.96
C LYS A 65 3.72 -5.01 -8.44
N ASN A 66 4.42 -3.96 -8.03
CA ASN A 66 4.67 -3.62 -6.63
C ASN A 66 3.67 -2.57 -6.11
N LEU A 67 2.76 -2.07 -6.95
CA LEU A 67 1.68 -1.20 -6.50
C LEU A 67 0.59 -2.01 -5.82
N PHE A 68 0.04 -1.43 -4.77
CA PHE A 68 -1.17 -1.94 -4.14
C PHE A 68 -2.28 -0.90 -4.21
N PHE A 69 -3.51 -1.39 -4.27
CA PHE A 69 -4.72 -0.59 -4.28
C PHE A 69 -5.59 -0.96 -3.10
N ASP A 70 -5.93 0.03 -2.29
CA ASP A 70 -6.81 -0.08 -1.14
C ASP A 70 -8.20 0.41 -1.56
N GLU A 71 -9.21 -0.44 -1.49
CA GLU A 71 -10.56 -0.07 -1.94
C GLU A 71 -11.22 0.93 -0.99
N ALA A 72 -10.82 0.94 0.28
CA ALA A 72 -11.39 1.74 1.34
C ALA A 72 -10.34 2.14 2.39
N TYR A 73 -9.38 2.98 1.97
CA TYR A 73 -8.36 3.50 2.88
C TYR A 73 -8.93 4.60 3.77
N THR A 74 -8.69 4.50 5.08
CA THR A 74 -9.12 5.50 6.07
C THR A 74 -8.09 6.63 6.19
N PHE A 75 -8.42 7.81 5.67
CA PHE A 75 -7.58 9.01 5.79
C PHE A 75 -7.80 9.77 7.10
N GLY A 76 -8.97 9.62 7.72
CA GLY A 76 -9.33 10.25 8.98
C GLY A 76 -10.33 9.39 9.72
N ILE A 77 -10.10 9.22 11.02
CA ILE A 77 -11.01 8.50 11.91
C ILE A 77 -11.85 9.55 12.63
N ASN A 78 -13.17 9.37 12.61
CA ASN A 78 -14.07 10.13 13.45
C ASN A 78 -14.28 9.34 14.77
N GLU A 79 -13.76 9.88 15.87
CA GLU A 79 -13.81 9.21 17.18
C GLU A 79 -15.23 9.11 17.75
N GLU A 80 -16.14 10.00 17.33
CA GLU A 80 -17.52 10.04 17.81
C GLU A 80 -18.43 9.11 17.00
N ASP A 81 -18.18 8.96 15.69
CA ASP A 81 -18.97 8.11 14.80
C ASP A 81 -18.15 7.58 13.61
N ARG A 82 -17.85 6.27 13.67
CA ARG A 82 -17.04 5.56 12.67
C ARG A 82 -17.70 5.48 11.29
N ASP A 83 -19.02 5.66 11.19
CA ASP A 83 -19.72 5.71 9.90
C ASP A 83 -19.35 6.96 9.09
N PHE A 84 -18.76 7.96 9.75
CA PHE A 84 -18.24 9.19 9.14
C PHE A 84 -16.71 9.20 9.00
N ASP A 85 -16.05 8.04 9.10
CA ASP A 85 -14.64 7.90 8.76
C ASP A 85 -14.40 8.35 7.30
N ASP A 86 -13.28 9.03 7.05
CA ASP A 86 -12.91 9.47 5.71
C ASP A 86 -12.32 8.29 4.91
N LEU A 87 -13.20 7.45 4.38
CA LEU A 87 -12.88 6.25 3.62
C LEU A 87 -12.89 6.52 2.11
N ARG A 88 -11.74 6.30 1.46
CA ARG A 88 -11.63 6.46 -0.01
C ARG A 88 -10.69 5.43 -0.62
N PRO A 89 -10.90 5.07 -1.90
CA PRO A 89 -9.95 4.25 -2.62
C PRO A 89 -8.60 4.97 -2.78
N ALA A 90 -7.50 4.24 -2.61
CA ALA A 90 -6.16 4.79 -2.64
C ALA A 90 -5.12 3.83 -3.19
N TRP A 91 -4.13 4.38 -3.89
CA TRP A 91 -2.94 3.67 -4.33
C TRP A 91 -1.83 3.80 -3.29
N ARG A 92 -1.20 2.67 -2.96
CA ARG A 92 0.01 2.59 -2.15
C ARG A 92 1.21 2.51 -3.07
N VAL A 93 2.04 3.56 -3.04
CA VAL A 93 3.23 3.69 -3.88
C VAL A 93 4.46 3.71 -2.98
N THR A 94 5.30 2.68 -3.09
CA THR A 94 6.54 2.57 -2.32
C THR A 94 7.59 3.55 -2.83
N VAL A 95 8.35 4.13 -1.90
CA VAL A 95 9.54 4.95 -2.17
C VAL A 95 10.75 4.23 -1.59
N ASP A 96 11.66 3.88 -2.48
CA ASP A 96 12.90 3.20 -2.16
C ASP A 96 13.92 4.23 -1.67
N LEU A 97 14.41 4.11 -0.44
CA LEU A 97 15.47 4.99 0.08
C LEU A 97 16.86 4.51 -0.37
N PRO A 98 17.83 5.41 -0.60
CA PRO A 98 19.18 5.02 -1.00
C PRO A 98 19.85 4.21 0.12
N PRO A 99 20.61 3.15 -0.19
CA PRO A 99 21.22 2.30 0.83
C PRO A 99 22.22 3.06 1.70
N SER A 100 22.09 2.99 3.02
CA SER A 100 23.14 3.37 3.98
C SER A 100 23.28 2.34 5.11
N THR A 101 24.28 2.55 5.97
CA THR A 101 24.73 1.62 7.00
C THR A 101 23.86 1.56 8.26
N PHE A 102 22.92 2.49 8.48
CA PHE A 102 22.32 2.67 9.81
C PHE A 102 20.83 2.36 9.98
N THR A 103 19.96 2.43 8.97
CA THR A 103 18.54 1.99 8.97
C THR A 103 17.88 2.45 7.66
N PHE A 104 17.33 1.53 6.86
CA PHE A 104 16.58 1.88 5.64
C PHE A 104 15.24 1.20 5.68
N GLU A 105 14.25 1.99 6.06
CA GLU A 105 12.88 1.58 6.11
C GLU A 105 12.17 2.39 5.02
N ASP A 106 12.01 1.76 3.84
CA ASP A 106 11.25 2.31 2.71
C ASP A 106 9.90 2.81 3.19
N TYR A 107 9.43 3.93 2.65
CA TYR A 107 8.16 4.52 3.05
C TYR A 107 7.14 4.45 1.92
N THR A 108 5.86 4.54 2.26
CA THR A 108 4.77 4.43 1.29
C THR A 108 4.03 5.76 1.18
N LEU A 109 3.88 6.26 -0.03
CA LEU A 109 2.98 7.37 -0.34
C LEU A 109 1.58 6.84 -0.61
N ILE A 110 0.57 7.42 0.04
CA ILE A 110 -0.83 7.11 -0.17
C ILE A 110 -1.43 8.14 -1.13
N VAL A 111 -1.68 7.71 -2.37
CA VAL A 111 -2.28 8.54 -3.42
C VAL A 111 -3.79 8.27 -3.46
N SER A 112 -4.61 9.28 -3.20
CA SER A 112 -6.06 9.15 -3.35
C SER A 112 -6.42 8.96 -4.82
N ASP A 113 -7.14 7.88 -5.11
CA ASP A 113 -7.58 7.55 -6.47
C ASP A 113 -8.56 8.60 -7.00
N ARG A 114 -9.46 9.07 -6.14
CA ARG A 114 -10.47 10.09 -6.48
C ARG A 114 -9.89 11.50 -6.54
N ASP A 115 -9.06 11.88 -5.58
CA ASP A 115 -8.55 13.26 -5.46
C ASP A 115 -7.29 13.52 -6.30
N LYS A 116 -6.67 12.46 -6.84
CA LYS A 116 -5.48 12.52 -7.70
C LYS A 116 -4.30 13.25 -7.06
N LYS A 117 -4.11 13.05 -5.76
CA LYS A 117 -3.02 13.64 -4.96
C LYS A 117 -2.60 12.73 -3.82
N VAL A 118 -1.38 12.92 -3.34
CA VAL A 118 -0.91 12.28 -2.10
C VAL A 118 -1.64 12.90 -0.92
N LEU A 119 -2.21 12.04 -0.08
CA LEU A 119 -2.95 12.43 1.14
C LEU A 119 -2.35 11.85 2.42
N GLY A 120 -1.45 10.87 2.31
CA GLY A 120 -0.79 10.27 3.46
C GLY A 120 0.59 9.74 3.13
N ILE A 121 1.39 9.55 4.16
CA ILE A 121 2.69 8.90 4.11
C ILE A 121 2.70 7.86 5.22
N LEU A 122 3.14 6.65 4.93
CA LEU A 122 3.35 5.59 5.90
C LEU A 122 4.84 5.31 6.02
N ASP A 123 5.34 5.14 7.24
CA ASP A 123 6.68 4.57 7.47
C ASP A 123 6.73 3.08 7.03
N ALA A 124 7.90 2.45 7.10
CA ALA A 124 8.02 1.04 6.70
C ALA A 124 7.21 0.06 7.55
N ASN A 125 6.82 0.48 8.76
CA ASN A 125 5.98 -0.31 9.65
C ASN A 125 4.48 -0.10 9.35
N GLY A 126 4.15 0.77 8.40
CA GLY A 126 2.78 1.08 8.01
C GLY A 126 2.11 2.10 8.92
N HIS A 127 2.84 2.79 9.79
CA HIS A 127 2.29 3.85 10.62
C HIS A 127 2.26 5.18 9.87
N PRO A 128 1.25 6.03 10.08
CA PRO A 128 1.23 7.38 9.54
C PRO A 128 2.48 8.16 9.96
N ALA A 129 3.30 8.52 8.97
CA ALA A 129 4.43 9.41 9.17
C ALA A 129 3.93 10.86 9.12
N ASN A 130 4.23 11.65 10.16
CA ASN A 130 3.85 13.05 10.18
C ASN A 130 4.50 13.81 9.03
N LEU A 131 3.67 14.46 8.20
CA LEU A 131 4.06 15.52 7.28
C LEU A 131 4.54 16.72 8.11
N ARG A 132 5.83 16.80 8.45
CA ARG A 132 6.43 18.01 9.01
C ARG A 132 7.07 18.86 7.92
#